data_AF-A0A6S6ZGE0-F1
#
_entry.id   AF-A0A6S6ZGE0-F1
#
_cell.length_a   1.000
_cell.length_b   1.000
_cell.length_c   1.000
_cell.angle_alpha   90.00
_cell.angle_beta   90.00
_cell.angle_gamma   90.00
#
_symmetry.space_group_name_H-M   'P 1'
#
loop_
_entity.id
_entity.type
_entity.pdbx_description
1 polymer ?
#
loop_
_entity_poly.entity_id
_entity_poly.type
_entity_poly.pdbx_seq_one_letter_code
_entity_poly.pdbx_strand_id
1 'polypeptide(L)' 'MLAYTIGAVAAAALAASVYISVKRPFRFKDNGSGPDHRPSAAVAGGLMTVALLGFVLAFRL' A
#
# COMPACT_ATOMS: atom_id res chain seq x y z
N MET A 1 -23.23 -5.90 -6.90
CA MET A 1 -22.11 -6.88 -6.99
C MET A 1 -20.75 -6.20 -7.21
N LEU A 2 -20.66 -5.22 -8.10
CA LEU A 2 -19.40 -4.56 -8.46
C LEU A 2 -18.73 -3.78 -7.30
N ALA A 3 -19.53 -3.11 -6.45
CA ALA A 3 -19.03 -2.43 -5.26
C ALA A 3 -18.39 -3.40 -4.24
N TYR A 4 -18.98 -4.59 -4.05
CA TYR A 4 -18.44 -5.63 -3.16
C TYR A 4 -17.10 -6.19 -3.65
N THR A 5 -16.96 -6.42 -4.95
CA THR A 5 -15.70 -6.90 -5.53
C THR A 5 -14.60 -5.84 -5.40
N ILE A 6 -14.92 -4.57 -5.62
CA ILE A 6 -13.97 -3.46 -5.45
C ILE A 6 -13.56 -3.31 -3.98
N GLY A 7 -14.53 -3.39 -3.06
CA GLY A 7 -14.25 -3.33 -1.62
C GLY A 7 -13.35 -4.48 -1.13
N ALA A 8 -13.56 -5.70 -1.62
CA ALA A 8 -12.71 -6.84 -1.29
C ALA A 8 -11.27 -6.67 -1.78
N VAL A 9 -11.08 -6.16 -3.01
CA VAL A 9 -9.76 -5.85 -3.57
C VAL A 9 -9.08 -4.71 -2.81
N ALA A 10 -9.83 -3.68 -2.42
CA ALA A 10 -9.32 -2.57 -1.61
C ALA A 10 -8.83 -3.04 -0.23
N ALA A 11 -9.58 -3.93 0.43
CA ALA A 11 -9.18 -4.52 1.71
C ALA A 11 -7.93 -5.39 1.58
N ALA A 12 -7.82 -6.20 0.51
CA ALA A 12 -6.63 -7.00 0.24
C ALA A 12 -5.39 -6.12 -0.04
N ALA A 13 -5.54 -5.03 -0.79
CA ALA A 13 -4.47 -4.06 -1.05
C ALA A 13 -4.01 -3.36 0.24
N LEU A 14 -4.94 -3.00 1.13
CA LEU A 14 -4.64 -2.42 2.43
C LEU A 14 -3.86 -3.41 3.31
N ALA A 15 -4.33 -4.66 3.41
CA ALA A 15 -3.67 -5.71 4.18
C ALA A 15 -2.25 -5.99 3.67
N ALA A 16 -2.06 -6.01 2.34
CA ALA A 16 -0.74 -6.18 1.72
C ALA A 16 0.20 -5.00 2.02
N SER A 17 -0.30 -3.75 1.96
CA SER A 17 0.46 -2.55 2.33
C SER A 17 0.96 -2.64 3.77
N VAL A 18 0.05 -2.92 4.72
CA VAL A 18 0.37 -3.06 6.14
C VAL A 18 1.36 -4.21 6.36
N TYR A 19 1.14 -5.36 5.73
CA TYR A 19 2.04 -6.50 5.83
C TYR A 19 3.47 -6.15 5.38
N ILE A 20 3.62 -5.44 4.26
CA ILE A 20 4.93 -5.01 3.76
C ILE A 20 5.58 -4.02 4.72
N SER A 21 4.84 -3.04 5.24
CA SER A 21 5.35 -2.08 6.23
C SER A 21 5.79 -2.74 7.54
N VAL A 22 5.08 -3.79 7.99
CA VAL A 22 5.41 -4.50 9.23
C VAL A 22 6.56 -5.49 9.04
N LYS A 23 6.56 -6.28 7.97
CA LYS A 23 7.60 -7.31 7.73
C LYS A 23 8.90 -6.75 7.17
N ARG A 24 8.85 -5.59 6.52
CA ARG A 24 10.03 -4.85 6.06
C ARG A 24 10.03 -3.49 6.74
N PRO A 25 10.28 -3.45 8.07
CA PRO A 25 10.26 -2.19 8.81
C PRO A 25 11.22 -1.21 8.15
N PHE A 26 10.72 0.02 7.98
CA PHE A 26 11.50 1.12 7.46
C PHE A 26 12.69 1.38 8.37
N ARG A 27 13.85 0.86 7.98
CA ARG A 27 15.11 1.29 8.58
C ARG A 27 15.58 2.49 7.79
N PHE A 28 15.63 3.64 8.45
CA PHE A 28 16.45 4.75 7.97
C PHE A 28 17.87 4.23 7.78
N LYS A 29 18.50 4.57 6.66
CA LYS A 29 19.90 4.22 6.44
C LYS A 29 20.73 5.01 7.45
N ASP A 30 21.37 4.31 8.37
CA ASP A 30 22.16 4.91 9.46
C ASP A 30 23.32 5.80 8.96
N ASN A 31 23.65 5.76 7.66
CA ASN A 31 24.88 6.37 7.11
C ASN A 31 24.72 7.30 5.89
N GLY A 32 23.54 7.85 5.62
CA GLY A 32 23.39 9.11 4.85
C GLY A 32 24.00 9.22 3.43
N SER A 33 24.51 8.15 2.80
CA SER A 33 25.16 8.24 1.49
C SER A 33 24.50 7.33 0.44
N GLY A 34 24.07 7.96 -0.66
CA GLY A 34 23.54 7.32 -1.87
C GLY A 34 21.99 7.23 -1.92
N PRO A 35 21.37 7.27 -3.12
CA PRO A 35 19.92 7.21 -3.26
C PRO A 35 19.36 5.91 -2.66
N ASP A 36 18.57 6.00 -1.60
CA ASP A 36 17.84 4.86 -1.03
C ASP A 36 16.63 4.52 -1.90
N HIS A 37 16.89 3.99 -3.10
CA HIS A 37 15.88 3.33 -3.89
C HIS A 37 15.58 1.95 -3.30
N ARG A 38 14.82 1.90 -2.19
CA ARG A 38 14.24 0.63 -1.70
C ARG A 38 12.83 0.47 -2.27
N PRO A 39 12.63 -0.42 -3.26
CA PRO A 39 11.35 -0.57 -3.96
C PRO A 39 10.18 -0.92 -3.01
N SER A 40 10.45 -1.47 -1.82
CA SER A 40 9.42 -1.78 -0.83
C SER A 40 8.66 -0.57 -0.30
N ALA A 41 9.29 0.61 -0.20
CA ALA A 41 8.62 1.82 0.28
C ALA A 41 7.63 2.37 -0.76
N ALA A 42 8.07 2.41 -2.03
CA ALA A 42 7.22 2.78 -3.16
C ALA A 42 6.06 1.80 -3.33
N VAL A 43 6.30 0.49 -3.15
CA VAL A 43 5.25 -0.54 -3.25
C VAL A 43 4.23 -0.42 -2.12
N ALA A 44 4.65 -0.18 -0.87
CA ALA A 44 3.72 0.03 0.24
C ALA A 44 2.87 1.30 0.04
N GLY A 45 3.49 2.43 -0.34
CA GLY A 45 2.77 3.67 -0.65
C GLY A 45 1.81 3.51 -1.83
N GLY A 46 2.23 2.81 -2.88
CA GLY A 46 1.40 2.49 -4.05
C GLY A 46 0.19 1.63 -3.68
N LEU A 47 0.38 0.57 -2.89
CA LEU A 47 -0.71 -0.28 -2.42
C LEU A 47 -1.70 0.47 -1.52
N MET A 48 -1.21 1.36 -0.66
CA MET A 48 -2.06 2.24 0.15
C MET A 48 -2.94 3.13 -0.73
N THR A 49 -2.37 3.68 -1.81
CA THR A 49 -3.10 4.56 -2.74
C THR A 49 -4.17 3.78 -3.51
N VAL A 50 -3.85 2.57 -3.97
CA VAL A 50 -4.81 1.66 -4.62
C VAL A 50 -5.95 1.29 -3.67
N ALA A 51 -5.64 1.00 -2.40
CA ALA A 51 -6.65 0.71 -1.40
C ALA A 51 -7.62 1.90 -1.21
N LEU A 52 -7.09 3.13 -1.06
CA LEU A 52 -7.90 4.33 -0.90
C LEU A 52 -8.80 4.59 -2.12
N LEU A 53 -8.26 4.47 -3.33
CA LEU A 53 -9.02 4.64 -4.56
C LEU A 53 -10.11 3.57 -4.71
N GLY A 54 -9.78 2.32 -4.36
CA GLY A 54 -10.76 1.23 -4.33
C GLY A 54 -11.89 1.50 -3.35
N PHE A 55 -11.59 1.98 -2.15
CA PHE A 55 -12.62 2.37 -1.17
C PHE A 55 -13.50 3.53 -1.67
N VAL A 56 -12.90 4.57 -2.27
CA VAL A 56 -13.66 5.71 -2.83
C VAL A 56 -14.59 5.26 -3.95
N LEU A 57 -14.11 4.40 -4.86
CA LEU A 57 -14.91 3.87 -5.96
C LEU A 57 -16.04 2.97 -5.46
N ALA A 58 -15.77 2.09 -4.49
CA ALA A 58 -16.78 1.24 -3.88
C ALA A 58 -17.89 2.03 -3.16
N PHE A 59 -17.56 3.21 -2.61
CA PHE A 59 -18.52 4.09 -1.93
C PHE A 59 -19.33 4.99 -2.90
N ARG A 60 -18.87 5.14 -4.14
CA ARG A 60 -19.49 5.95 -5.20
C ARG A 60 -20.38 5.14 -6.15
N LEU A 61 -20.37 3.81 -6.04
CA LEU A 61 -21.12 2.83 -6.84
C LEU A 61 -22.33 2.30 -6.08
#